data_AF-A0A956R8H4-F1
#
_entry.id   AF-A0A956R8H4-F1
#
_cell.length_a   1.000
_cell.length_b   1.000
_cell.length_c   1.000
_cell.angle_alpha   90.00
_cell.angle_beta   90.00
_cell.angle_gamma   90.00
#
_symmetry.space_group_name_H-M   'P 1'
#
loop_
_entity.id
_entity.type
_entity.pdbx_description
1 polymer ?
#
loop_
_entity_poly.entity_id
_entity_poly.type
_entity_poly.pdbx_seq_one_letter_code
_entity_poly.pdbx_strand_id
1 'polypeptide(L)'
;MDATTDTSLPSPPTEHPLVHKADEIFERTSPYEGVGLLHHCRRLYHLTSLLMEARGVAFDPALAYFIAMVHDLGLVSERDEGRNYLHRSLALFHRETADMALPDEDPEVVEQCILYNHRVLSVPGLSPAAECFRNAVMIEHSRGLLRFGLPKERVKPVFERYPRGNFDRVLLDFTWRTIRREPLTLVSGIFL
;
A
#
# COMPACT_ATOMS: atom_id res chain seq x y z
N MET A 1 0.24 -18.79 -31.81
CA MET A 1 1.24 -18.65 -30.74
C MET A 1 0.47 -18.51 -29.46
N ASP A 2 0.33 -19.61 -28.71
CA ASP A 2 -0.25 -19.56 -27.37
C ASP A 2 0.74 -18.83 -26.46
N ALA A 3 0.44 -17.57 -26.15
CA ALA A 3 1.06 -16.92 -25.02
C ALA A 3 0.56 -17.66 -23.78
N THR A 4 1.38 -18.53 -23.21
CA THR A 4 1.22 -18.99 -21.84
C THR A 4 1.20 -17.74 -20.98
N THR A 5 0.01 -17.26 -20.64
CA THR A 5 -0.18 -16.14 -19.72
C THR A 5 0.41 -16.59 -18.41
N ASP A 6 1.58 -16.06 -18.05
CA ASP A 6 2.14 -16.30 -16.73
C ASP A 6 1.12 -15.81 -15.69
N THR A 7 0.57 -16.77 -14.95
CA THR A 7 -0.42 -16.54 -13.89
C THR A 7 0.23 -16.40 -12.53
N SER A 8 1.57 -16.48 -12.46
CA SER A 8 2.29 -16.29 -11.21
C SER A 8 2.12 -14.87 -10.70
N LEU A 9 1.97 -14.75 -9.38
CA LEU A 9 1.89 -13.46 -8.73
C LEU A 9 3.30 -12.94 -8.46
N PRO A 10 3.61 -11.68 -8.80
CA PRO A 10 4.88 -11.05 -8.41
C PRO A 10 5.11 -11.22 -6.91
N SER A 11 6.29 -11.68 -6.50
CA SER A 11 6.59 -11.90 -5.08
C SER A 11 7.67 -10.92 -4.63
N PRO A 12 7.59 -10.42 -3.38
CA PRO A 12 8.62 -9.53 -2.87
C PRO A 12 9.96 -10.29 -2.79
N PRO A 13 11.10 -9.60 -2.96
CA PRO A 13 12.41 -10.22 -2.82
C PRO A 13 12.67 -10.53 -1.33
N THR A 14 12.29 -11.73 -0.88
CA THR A 14 12.21 -12.07 0.56
C THR A 14 13.52 -11.85 1.31
N GLU A 15 14.66 -12.08 0.68
CA GLU A 15 15.98 -11.91 1.30
C GLU A 15 16.43 -10.44 1.40
N HIS A 16 15.67 -9.49 0.86
CA HIS A 16 16.05 -8.09 0.83
C HIS A 16 15.87 -7.43 2.22
N PRO A 17 16.88 -6.67 2.74
CA PRO A 17 16.79 -6.04 4.06
C PRO A 17 15.55 -5.17 4.28
N LEU A 18 15.12 -4.42 3.25
CA LEU A 18 13.87 -3.64 3.32
C LEU A 18 12.63 -4.51 3.55
N VAL A 19 12.55 -5.70 2.96
CA VAL A 19 11.40 -6.59 3.12
C VAL A 19 11.32 -7.09 4.57
N HIS A 20 12.46 -7.55 5.11
CA HIS A 20 12.53 -7.94 6.53
C HIS A 20 12.20 -6.78 7.47
N LYS A 21 12.74 -5.59 7.19
CA LYS A 21 12.48 -4.41 8.02
C LYS A 21 11.01 -3.99 7.99
N ALA A 22 10.36 -4.07 6.82
CA ALA A 22 8.94 -3.79 6.67
C ALA A 22 8.07 -4.75 7.49
N ASP A 23 8.38 -6.04 7.46
CA ASP A 23 7.69 -7.05 8.27
C ASP A 23 7.89 -6.78 9.77
N GLU A 24 9.11 -6.48 10.21
CA GLU A 24 9.44 -6.13 11.61
C GLU A 24 8.66 -4.88 12.09
N ILE A 25 8.62 -3.82 11.28
CA ILE A 25 7.90 -2.58 11.61
C ILE A 25 6.40 -2.88 11.72
N PHE A 26 5.86 -3.64 10.76
CA PHE A 26 4.45 -4.00 10.77
C PHE A 26 4.07 -4.78 12.03
N GLU A 27 4.85 -5.82 12.37
CA GLU A 27 4.62 -6.64 13.55
C GLU A 27 4.69 -5.83 14.84
N ARG A 28 5.66 -4.92 14.95
CA ARG A 28 5.81 -4.06 16.14
C ARG A 28 4.73 -3.00 16.26
N THR A 29 4.21 -2.49 15.14
CA THR A 29 3.37 -1.28 15.13
C THR A 29 1.88 -1.58 15.02
N SER A 30 1.49 -2.65 14.32
CA SER A 30 0.09 -3.02 14.14
C SER A 30 -0.50 -3.54 15.46
N PRO A 31 -1.53 -2.88 16.04
CA PRO A 31 -2.16 -3.33 17.28
C PRO A 31 -3.24 -4.40 17.05
N TYR A 32 -3.51 -4.78 15.79
CA TYR A 32 -4.64 -5.63 15.46
C TYR A 32 -4.29 -7.10 15.57
N GLU A 33 -5.08 -7.83 16.33
CA GLU A 33 -5.07 -9.29 16.30
C GLU A 33 -5.54 -9.81 14.94
N GLY A 34 -5.06 -10.99 14.54
CA GLY A 34 -5.40 -11.62 13.27
C GLY A 34 -4.59 -11.11 12.08
N VAL A 35 -4.96 -11.55 10.88
CA VAL A 35 -4.16 -11.35 9.66
C VAL A 35 -4.74 -10.30 8.71
N GLY A 36 -5.89 -9.69 9.04
CA GLY A 36 -6.64 -8.85 8.11
C GLY A 36 -5.84 -7.66 7.56
N LEU A 37 -5.20 -6.88 8.45
CA LEU A 37 -4.39 -5.72 8.05
C LEU A 37 -3.11 -6.16 7.33
N LEU A 38 -2.43 -7.20 7.81
CA LEU A 38 -1.24 -7.74 7.16
C LEU A 38 -1.55 -8.19 5.73
N HIS A 39 -2.65 -8.93 5.57
CA HIS A 39 -3.10 -9.37 4.26
C HIS A 39 -3.56 -8.20 3.39
N HIS A 40 -4.12 -7.12 3.95
CA HIS A 40 -4.41 -5.91 3.18
C HIS A 40 -3.14 -5.30 2.59
N CYS A 41 -2.09 -5.10 3.40
CA CYS A 41 -0.80 -4.60 2.94
C CYS A 41 -0.17 -5.51 1.88
N ARG A 42 -0.21 -6.83 2.09
CA ARG A 42 0.29 -7.79 1.10
C ARG A 42 -0.53 -7.74 -0.20
N ARG A 43 -1.86 -7.72 -0.13
CA ARG A 43 -2.72 -7.55 -1.32
C ARG A 43 -2.35 -6.27 -2.07
N LEU A 44 -2.14 -5.16 -1.36
CA LEU A 44 -1.74 -3.90 -1.96
C LEU A 44 -0.43 -4.05 -2.74
N TYR A 45 0.62 -4.62 -2.16
CA TYR A 45 1.88 -4.90 -2.88
C TYR A 45 1.65 -5.71 -4.17
N HIS A 46 0.91 -6.81 -4.08
CA HIS A 46 0.65 -7.69 -5.22
C HIS A 46 -0.14 -6.98 -6.33
N LEU A 47 -1.18 -6.24 -5.96
CA LEU A 47 -2.01 -5.48 -6.91
C LEU A 47 -1.23 -4.34 -7.56
N THR A 48 -0.41 -3.61 -6.79
CA THR A 48 0.48 -2.58 -7.33
C THR A 48 1.48 -3.18 -8.32
N SER A 49 2.11 -4.31 -7.97
CA SER A 49 3.08 -4.97 -8.85
C SER A 49 2.44 -5.44 -10.16
N LEU A 50 1.22 -5.99 -10.10
CA LEU A 50 0.46 -6.35 -11.30
C LEU A 50 0.13 -5.13 -12.18
N LEU A 51 -0.25 -4.00 -11.58
CA LEU A 51 -0.51 -2.77 -12.32
C LEU A 51 0.76 -2.20 -12.96
N MET A 52 1.89 -2.24 -12.24
CA MET A 52 3.19 -1.80 -12.75
C MET A 52 3.64 -2.66 -13.95
N GLU A 53 3.56 -3.98 -13.82
CA GLU A 53 3.84 -4.93 -14.90
C GLU A 53 2.97 -4.65 -16.13
N ALA A 54 1.64 -4.54 -15.94
CA ALA A 54 0.69 -4.31 -17.03
C ALA A 54 0.89 -2.96 -17.74
N ARG A 55 1.51 -1.99 -17.07
CA ARG A 55 1.74 -0.63 -17.58
C ARG A 55 3.18 -0.37 -18.01
N GLY A 56 4.08 -1.34 -17.84
CA GLY A 56 5.51 -1.15 -18.10
C GLY A 56 6.16 -0.10 -17.19
N VAL A 57 5.67 0.05 -15.95
CA VAL A 57 6.23 0.98 -14.95
C VAL A 57 7.31 0.25 -14.16
N ALA A 58 8.54 0.75 -14.21
CA ALA A 58 9.62 0.29 -13.34
C ALA A 58 9.52 0.96 -11.97
N PHE A 59 9.68 0.15 -10.92
CA PHE A 59 9.83 0.61 -9.54
C PHE A 59 10.44 -0.53 -8.72
N ASP A 60 11.34 -0.22 -7.77
CA ASP A 60 12.01 -1.25 -6.98
C ASP A 60 10.99 -2.10 -6.17
N PRO A 61 10.99 -3.44 -6.32
CA PRO A 61 10.00 -4.30 -5.68
C PRO A 61 10.17 -4.41 -4.16
N ALA A 62 11.38 -4.24 -3.62
CA ALA A 62 11.59 -4.23 -2.17
C ALA A 62 11.04 -2.95 -1.54
N LEU A 63 11.28 -1.80 -2.19
CA LEU A 63 10.71 -0.52 -1.79
C LEU A 63 9.18 -0.51 -1.93
N ALA A 64 8.64 -1.09 -3.01
CA ALA A 64 7.21 -1.22 -3.19
C ALA A 64 6.55 -2.01 -2.06
N TYR A 65 7.18 -3.13 -1.64
CA TYR A 65 6.70 -3.93 -0.51
C TYR A 65 6.76 -3.13 0.79
N PHE A 66 7.88 -2.44 1.05
CA PHE A 66 8.02 -1.61 2.25
C PHE A 66 6.91 -0.56 2.34
N ILE A 67 6.69 0.20 1.26
CA ILE A 67 5.63 1.22 1.18
C ILE A 67 4.27 0.59 1.49
N ALA A 68 3.93 -0.53 0.85
CA ALA A 68 2.65 -1.21 1.06
C ALA A 68 2.44 -1.65 2.52
N MET A 69 3.51 -2.09 3.20
CA MET A 69 3.47 -2.50 4.60
C MET A 69 3.28 -1.34 5.58
N VAL A 70 3.82 -0.15 5.27
CA VAL A 70 3.79 0.98 6.22
C VAL A 70 2.72 2.03 5.93
N HIS A 71 2.10 2.03 4.74
CA HIS A 71 1.28 3.15 4.25
C HIS A 71 0.13 3.58 5.19
N ASP A 72 -0.44 2.64 5.98
CA ASP A 72 -1.54 2.90 6.91
C ASP A 72 -1.13 2.89 8.38
N LEU A 73 0.13 2.55 8.69
CA LEU A 73 0.57 2.41 10.08
C LEU A 73 0.62 3.76 10.82
N GLY A 74 0.66 4.89 10.12
CA GLY A 74 0.54 6.22 10.71
C GLY A 74 -0.80 6.46 11.43
N LEU A 75 -1.82 5.63 11.22
CA LEU A 75 -3.09 5.74 11.93
C LEU A 75 -3.00 5.21 13.38
N VAL A 76 -2.04 4.31 13.61
CA VAL A 76 -1.82 3.63 14.89
C VAL A 76 -0.44 3.93 15.49
N SER A 77 0.48 4.52 14.73
CA SER A 77 1.77 4.98 15.27
C SER A 77 1.56 6.07 16.31
N GLU A 78 2.26 5.93 17.44
CA GLU A 78 2.22 6.86 18.57
C GLU A 78 3.41 7.83 18.57
N ARG A 79 4.45 7.54 17.79
CA ARG A 79 5.72 8.29 17.80
C ARG A 79 5.90 9.22 16.61
N ASP A 80 5.11 9.04 15.56
CA ASP A 80 5.24 9.79 14.32
C ASP A 80 4.26 10.96 14.30
N GLU A 81 4.75 12.11 13.85
CA GLU A 81 3.97 13.34 13.74
C GLU A 81 3.65 13.66 12.27
N GLY A 82 2.56 14.38 12.06
CA GLY A 82 2.12 14.74 10.71
C GLY A 82 0.70 15.30 10.71
N ARG A 83 0.37 16.10 9.69
CA ARG A 83 -0.95 16.75 9.56
C ARG A 83 -2.13 15.77 9.50
N ASN A 84 -1.87 14.54 9.04
CA ASN A 84 -2.81 13.43 9.08
C ASN A 84 -2.07 12.07 9.13
N TYR A 85 -2.79 10.95 9.23
CA TYR A 85 -2.14 9.63 9.30
C TYR A 85 -1.24 9.30 8.11
N LEU A 86 -1.55 9.76 6.89
CA LEU A 86 -0.70 9.52 5.72
C LEU A 86 0.67 10.19 5.89
N HIS A 87 0.71 11.38 6.48
CA HIS A 87 1.96 12.07 6.79
C HIS A 87 2.70 11.39 7.95
N ARG A 88 1.97 10.83 8.92
CA ARG A 88 2.58 10.00 9.98
C ARG A 88 3.15 8.71 9.42
N SER A 89 2.52 8.07 8.43
CA SER A 89 3.07 6.91 7.73
C SER A 89 4.33 7.27 6.94
N LEU A 90 4.37 8.45 6.33
CA LEU A 90 5.57 8.95 5.66
C LEU A 90 6.70 9.26 6.66
N ALA A 91 6.39 9.88 7.80
CA ALA A 91 7.35 10.11 8.87
C ALA A 91 7.90 8.79 9.43
N LEU A 92 7.03 7.77 9.62
CA LEU A 92 7.42 6.41 9.98
C LEU A 92 8.39 5.81 8.96
N PHE A 93 8.07 5.95 7.66
CA PHE A 93 8.95 5.50 6.58
C PHE A 93 10.35 6.13 6.70
N HIS A 94 10.44 7.46 6.78
CA HIS A 94 11.73 8.15 6.87
C HIS A 94 12.50 7.76 8.14
N ARG A 95 11.83 7.70 9.29
CA ARG A 95 12.48 7.32 10.56
C ARG A 95 13.10 5.93 10.48
N GLU A 96 12.36 4.95 9.96
CA GLU A 96 12.80 3.56 9.95
C GLU A 96 13.80 3.24 8.83
N THR A 97 13.95 4.15 7.85
CA THR A 97 14.88 4.00 6.72
C THR A 97 16.08 4.94 6.76
N ALA A 98 16.18 5.83 7.75
CA ALA A 98 17.20 6.88 7.83
C ALA A 98 18.65 6.36 7.68
N ASP A 99 18.93 5.18 8.27
CA ASP A 99 20.27 4.56 8.26
C ASP A 99 20.38 3.39 7.24
N MET A 100 19.41 3.26 6.34
CA MET A 100 19.37 2.19 5.35
C MET A 100 19.79 2.70 3.98
N ALA A 101 20.52 1.86 3.23
CA ALA A 101 20.70 2.08 1.80
C ALA A 101 19.36 1.81 1.09
N LEU A 102 18.75 2.86 0.54
CA LEU A 102 17.55 2.74 -0.26
C LEU A 102 17.90 2.52 -1.74
N PRO A 103 17.04 1.82 -2.50
CA PRO A 103 17.10 1.79 -3.96
C PRO A 103 17.13 3.19 -4.56
N ASP A 104 17.75 3.34 -5.73
CA ASP A 104 17.85 4.60 -6.47
C ASP A 104 16.50 4.93 -7.13
N GLU A 105 15.56 5.40 -6.31
CA GLU A 105 14.25 5.88 -6.70
C GLU A 105 14.12 7.35 -6.29
N ASP A 106 13.41 8.14 -7.09
CA ASP A 106 13.15 9.54 -6.76
C ASP A 106 12.36 9.61 -5.43
N PRO A 107 12.87 10.30 -4.40
CA PRO A 107 12.18 10.43 -3.12
C PRO A 107 10.75 10.99 -3.26
N GLU A 108 10.51 11.87 -4.24
CA GLU A 108 9.17 12.41 -4.48
C GLU A 108 8.18 11.31 -4.89
N VAL A 109 8.62 10.30 -5.65
CA VAL A 109 7.78 9.16 -6.04
C VAL A 109 7.36 8.34 -4.82
N VAL A 110 8.27 8.14 -3.86
CA VAL A 110 7.98 7.45 -2.60
C VAL A 110 6.95 8.22 -1.78
N GLU A 111 7.15 9.53 -1.61
CA GLU A 111 6.19 10.40 -0.92
C GLU A 111 4.81 10.32 -1.58
N GLN A 112 4.76 10.40 -2.91
CA GLN A 112 3.52 10.33 -3.65
C GLN A 112 2.78 8.99 -3.45
N CYS A 113 3.52 7.87 -3.42
CA CYS A 113 2.95 6.54 -3.19
C CYS A 113 2.31 6.42 -1.80
N ILE A 114 2.85 7.09 -0.77
CA ILE A 114 2.30 7.05 0.60
C ILE A 114 1.18 8.08 0.78
N LEU A 115 1.34 9.30 0.27
CA LEU A 115 0.43 10.40 0.57
C LEU A 115 -0.84 10.42 -0.28
N TYR A 116 -0.82 9.83 -1.48
CA TYR A 116 -1.94 9.93 -2.42
C TYR A 116 -2.64 8.60 -2.71
N ASN A 117 -2.24 7.49 -2.09
CA ASN A 117 -2.82 6.18 -2.37
C ASN A 117 -4.32 6.04 -2.05
N HIS A 118 -4.87 6.87 -1.15
CA HIS A 118 -6.30 6.87 -0.80
C HIS A 118 -7.16 7.78 -1.68
N ARG A 119 -6.55 8.51 -2.63
CA ARG A 119 -7.25 9.46 -3.50
C ARG A 119 -8.21 8.74 -4.44
N VAL A 120 -9.50 9.05 -4.32
CA VAL A 120 -10.53 8.48 -5.20
C VAL A 120 -10.49 9.17 -6.57
N LEU A 121 -10.34 10.50 -6.58
CA LEU A 121 -10.20 11.27 -7.81
C LEU A 121 -8.77 11.22 -8.35
N SER A 122 -8.62 11.45 -9.66
CA SER A 122 -7.31 11.56 -10.29
C SER A 122 -6.51 12.72 -9.68
N VAL A 123 -5.22 12.50 -9.43
CA VAL A 123 -4.28 13.52 -8.95
C VAL A 123 -3.41 13.96 -10.14
N PRO A 124 -3.51 15.22 -10.60
CA PRO A 124 -2.66 15.71 -11.69
C PRO A 124 -1.18 15.65 -11.32
N GLY A 125 -0.33 15.22 -12.26
CA GLY A 125 1.13 15.16 -12.06
C GLY A 125 1.62 14.00 -11.19
N LEU A 126 0.73 13.08 -10.76
CA LEU A 126 1.13 11.91 -10.00
C LEU A 126 2.03 10.99 -10.84
N SER A 127 3.13 10.52 -10.26
CA SER A 127 4.02 9.57 -10.92
C SER A 127 3.29 8.28 -11.31
N PRO A 128 3.73 7.58 -12.38
CA PRO A 128 3.11 6.33 -12.81
C PRO A 128 3.08 5.25 -11.71
N ALA A 129 4.13 5.19 -10.86
CA ALA A 129 4.21 4.27 -9.73
C ALA A 129 3.17 4.60 -8.66
N ALA A 130 3.07 5.87 -8.24
CA ALA A 130 2.08 6.30 -7.24
C ALA A 130 0.63 6.14 -7.75
N GLU A 131 0.39 6.34 -9.04
CA GLU A 131 -0.91 6.04 -9.67
C GLU A 131 -1.22 4.53 -9.64
N CYS A 132 -0.22 3.64 -9.73
CA CYS A 132 -0.42 2.20 -9.53
C CYS A 132 -0.81 1.88 -8.08
N PHE A 133 -0.14 2.47 -7.08
CA PHE A 133 -0.52 2.33 -5.67
C PHE A 133 -1.94 2.80 -5.40
N ARG A 134 -2.31 4.00 -5.88
CA ARG A 134 -3.66 4.56 -5.74
C ARG A 134 -4.72 3.63 -6.34
N ASN A 135 -4.48 3.14 -7.55
CA ASN A 135 -5.39 2.20 -8.19
C ASN A 135 -5.47 0.87 -7.44
N ALA A 136 -4.34 0.34 -6.93
CA ALA A 136 -4.32 -0.89 -6.16
C ALA A 136 -5.15 -0.80 -4.85
N VAL A 137 -5.10 0.32 -4.13
CA VAL A 137 -5.98 0.59 -2.98
C VAL A 137 -7.46 0.56 -3.39
N MET A 138 -7.81 1.17 -4.53
CA MET A 138 -9.19 1.12 -5.04
C MET A 138 -9.64 -0.29 -5.47
N ILE A 139 -8.74 -1.11 -6.03
CA ILE A 139 -9.02 -2.53 -6.31
C ILE A 139 -9.29 -3.27 -4.99
N GLU A 140 -8.47 -3.04 -3.97
CA GLU A 140 -8.59 -3.65 -2.65
C GLU A 140 -9.94 -3.34 -2.01
N HIS A 141 -10.27 -2.04 -1.89
CA HIS A 141 -11.49 -1.57 -1.24
C HIS A 141 -12.76 -1.97 -2.00
N SER A 142 -12.70 -2.03 -3.32
CA SER A 142 -13.80 -2.55 -4.14
C SER A 142 -13.85 -4.07 -4.22
N ARG A 143 -12.96 -4.79 -3.51
CA ARG A 143 -12.87 -6.27 -3.50
C ARG A 143 -12.70 -6.84 -4.91
N GLY A 144 -11.95 -6.14 -5.76
CA GLY A 144 -11.68 -6.53 -7.15
C GLY A 144 -12.77 -6.20 -8.16
N LEU A 145 -13.81 -5.43 -7.78
CA LEU A 145 -14.82 -4.94 -8.73
C LEU A 145 -14.20 -3.90 -9.68
N LEU A 146 -13.46 -2.92 -9.14
CA LEU A 146 -12.57 -2.06 -9.90
C LEU A 146 -11.25 -2.80 -10.17
N ARG A 147 -10.68 -2.64 -11.37
CA ARG A 147 -9.48 -3.39 -11.82
C ARG A 147 -8.48 -2.61 -12.67
N PHE A 148 -8.86 -1.41 -13.16
CA PHE A 148 -7.96 -0.49 -13.88
C PHE A 148 -7.12 -1.14 -15.00
N GLY A 149 -7.77 -2.01 -15.78
CA GLY A 149 -7.14 -2.73 -16.90
C GLY A 149 -6.67 -4.15 -16.56
N LEU A 150 -6.59 -4.54 -15.29
CA LEU A 150 -6.23 -5.90 -14.93
C LEU A 150 -7.38 -6.91 -15.20
N PRO A 151 -7.08 -8.10 -15.74
CA PRO A 151 -8.06 -9.16 -15.89
C PRO A 151 -8.44 -9.76 -14.52
N LYS A 152 -9.67 -10.29 -14.41
CA LYS A 152 -10.17 -10.87 -13.14
C LYS A 152 -9.28 -12.01 -12.67
N GLU A 153 -8.76 -12.76 -13.62
CA GLU A 153 -7.94 -13.96 -13.48
C GLU A 153 -6.58 -13.65 -12.85
N ARG A 154 -6.10 -12.40 -12.95
CA ARG A 154 -4.87 -11.94 -12.26
C ARG A 154 -5.18 -11.36 -10.87
N VAL A 155 -6.35 -10.75 -10.68
CA VAL A 155 -6.76 -10.13 -9.39
C VAL A 155 -7.28 -11.15 -8.39
N LYS A 156 -8.11 -12.11 -8.83
CA LYS A 156 -8.76 -13.12 -7.97
C LYS A 156 -7.74 -13.94 -7.15
N PRO A 157 -6.63 -14.44 -7.72
CA PRO A 157 -5.63 -15.18 -6.96
C PRO A 157 -5.00 -14.39 -5.82
N VAL A 158 -4.91 -13.06 -5.93
CA VAL A 158 -4.37 -12.20 -4.86
C VAL A 158 -5.25 -12.25 -3.61
N PHE A 159 -6.58 -12.18 -3.78
CA PHE A 159 -7.54 -12.29 -2.67
C PHE A 159 -7.66 -13.72 -2.12
N GLU A 160 -7.45 -14.74 -2.95
CA GLU A 160 -7.42 -16.14 -2.52
C GLU A 160 -6.16 -16.44 -1.70
N ARG A 161 -4.99 -15.96 -2.13
CA ARG A 161 -3.72 -16.11 -1.41
C ARG A 161 -3.70 -15.32 -0.10
N TYR A 162 -4.34 -14.15 -0.08
CA TYR A 162 -4.41 -13.29 1.09
C TYR A 162 -5.87 -12.97 1.42
N PRO A 163 -6.60 -13.88 2.10
CA PRO A 163 -7.99 -13.66 2.49
C PRO A 163 -8.14 -12.41 3.36
N ARG A 164 -9.28 -11.72 3.26
CA ARG A 164 -9.54 -10.48 4.03
C ARG A 164 -9.58 -10.70 5.54
N GLY A 165 -9.94 -11.91 6.01
CA GLY A 165 -9.99 -12.22 7.44
C GLY A 165 -10.82 -11.19 8.21
N ASN A 166 -10.23 -10.64 9.28
CA ASN A 166 -10.85 -9.61 10.13
C ASN A 166 -10.70 -8.17 9.61
N PHE A 167 -10.26 -7.96 8.37
CA PHE A 167 -9.95 -6.62 7.85
C PHE A 167 -11.16 -5.67 7.84
N ASP A 168 -12.39 -6.19 7.65
CA ASP A 168 -13.59 -5.33 7.70
C ASP A 168 -13.80 -4.70 9.10
N ARG A 169 -13.36 -5.38 10.19
CA ARG A 169 -13.35 -4.80 11.55
C ARG A 169 -12.23 -3.78 11.74
N VAL A 170 -11.05 -4.04 11.16
CA VAL A 170 -9.92 -3.11 11.17
C VAL A 170 -10.30 -1.82 10.47
N LEU A 171 -10.93 -1.90 9.29
CA LEU A 171 -11.35 -0.74 8.51
C LEU A 171 -12.40 0.12 9.24
N LEU A 172 -13.29 -0.51 10.01
CA LEU A 172 -14.25 0.20 10.85
C LEU A 172 -13.55 0.99 11.97
N ASP A 173 -12.60 0.37 12.66
CA ASP A 173 -11.78 1.05 13.69
C ASP A 173 -10.95 2.18 13.07
N PHE A 174 -10.33 1.94 11.91
CA PHE A 174 -9.62 2.97 11.15
C PHE A 174 -10.50 4.17 10.86
N THR A 175 -11.68 3.93 10.27
CA THR A 175 -12.65 4.97 9.96
C THR A 175 -13.02 5.77 11.22
N TRP A 176 -13.27 5.08 12.34
CA TRP A 176 -13.60 5.72 13.61
C TRP A 176 -12.46 6.59 14.15
N ARG A 177 -11.21 6.10 14.12
CA ARG A 177 -10.01 6.86 14.53
C ARG A 177 -9.84 8.11 13.69
N THR A 178 -9.97 8.00 12.36
CA THR A 178 -9.85 9.12 11.43
C THR A 178 -10.91 10.18 11.71
N ILE A 179 -12.18 9.80 11.85
CA ILE A 179 -13.26 10.75 12.17
C ILE A 179 -13.02 11.45 13.51
N ARG A 180 -12.54 10.73 14.52
CA ARG A 180 -12.35 11.28 15.87
C ARG A 180 -11.13 12.19 15.99
N ARG A 181 -9.99 11.82 15.37
CA ARG A 181 -8.70 12.50 15.55
C ARG A 181 -8.42 13.54 14.47
N GLU A 182 -8.87 13.29 13.24
CA GLU A 182 -8.47 14.05 12.07
C GLU A 182 -9.56 14.04 10.97
N PRO A 183 -10.79 14.49 11.27
CA PRO A 183 -11.94 14.34 10.36
C PRO A 183 -11.74 15.01 9.00
N LEU A 184 -10.94 16.08 8.94
CA LEU A 184 -10.59 16.76 7.69
C LEU A 184 -9.78 15.87 6.74
N THR A 185 -9.16 14.80 7.22
CA THR A 185 -8.45 13.82 6.39
C THR A 185 -9.38 13.03 5.50
N LEU A 186 -10.65 12.83 5.88
CA LEU A 186 -11.61 12.22 4.97
C LEU A 186 -11.84 13.08 3.73
N VAL A 187 -11.82 14.41 3.88
CA VAL A 187 -11.95 15.33 2.75
C VAL A 187 -10.61 15.47 2.04
N SER A 188 -9.58 15.89 2.77
CA SER A 188 -8.24 16.24 2.25
C SER A 188 -7.30 15.07 2.02
N GLY A 189 -7.67 13.84 2.34
CA GLY A 189 -6.90 12.60 2.09
C GLY A 189 -7.57 11.65 1.10
N ILE A 190 -8.91 11.71 0.96
CA ILE A 190 -9.67 10.83 0.05
C ILE A 190 -10.20 11.60 -1.18
N PHE A 191 -10.73 12.81 -1.00
CA PHE A 191 -11.45 13.53 -2.07
C PHE A 191 -10.70 14.71 -2.70
N LEU A 192 -10.00 15.53 -1.90
CA LEU A 192 -9.22 16.71 -2.32
C LEU A 192 -7.73 16.43 -2.24
#